data_AF-A0A418QT75-F1
#
_entry.id   AF-A0A418QT75-F1
#
_cell.length_a   1.000
_cell.length_b   1.000
_cell.length_c   1.000
_cell.angle_alpha   90.00
_cell.angle_beta   90.00
_cell.angle_gamma   90.00
#
_symmetry.space_group_name_H-M   'P 1'
#
loop_
_entity.id
_entity.type
_entity.pdbx_description
1 polymer ?
#
loop_
_entity_poly.entity_id
_entity_poly.type
_entity_poly.pdbx_seq_one_letter_code
_entity_poly.pdbx_strand_id
1 'polypeptide(L)'
;TRGARGTPAARLTPAARGALETKLRGLNVSAFVQCRAAQNAAVGFPVDLSCDARANAVLYRAGQVIRRSTVTLGDLRRMQDQIGELVQDVTLDLTTRGVPSEYVQGLDVGELVPLITRLNDRPGTAAVVGIAARTDVRPGSRVDLYPVLP
;
A
#
# COMPACT_ATOMS: atom_id res chain seq x y z
N THR A 1 12.43 3.42 -12.21
CA THR A 1 12.94 4.42 -11.24
C THR A 1 13.75 3.69 -10.17
N ARG A 2 15.08 3.75 -10.22
CA ARG A 2 15.97 3.04 -9.29
C ARG A 2 16.23 3.94 -8.06
N GLY A 3 15.52 3.71 -6.97
CA GLY A 3 15.97 4.19 -5.66
C GLY A 3 17.17 3.37 -5.19
N ALA A 4 18.07 3.98 -4.41
CA ALA A 4 19.24 3.33 -3.82
C ALA A 4 18.81 2.17 -2.92
N ARG A 5 18.87 0.94 -3.44
CA ARG A 5 18.75 -0.30 -2.68
C ARG A 5 20.12 -0.63 -2.09
N GLY A 6 20.49 0.04 -1.00
CA GLY A 6 21.66 -0.34 -0.22
C GLY A 6 21.34 -1.57 0.63
N THR A 7 22.11 -2.64 0.50
CA THR A 7 22.13 -3.78 1.43
C THR A 7 23.45 -3.75 2.20
N PRO A 8 23.44 -3.61 3.53
CA PRO A 8 22.27 -3.37 4.38
C PRO A 8 21.68 -1.96 4.15
N ALA A 9 20.40 -1.80 4.46
CA ALA A 9 19.77 -0.47 4.46
C ALA A 9 20.60 0.47 5.34
N ALA A 10 20.86 1.69 4.87
CA ALA A 10 21.55 2.70 5.67
C ALA A 10 20.80 2.87 7.00
N ARG A 11 21.49 2.57 8.12
CA ARG A 11 20.92 2.69 9.46
C ARG A 11 21.39 4.00 10.06
N LEU A 12 20.46 4.75 10.65
CA LEU A 12 20.82 5.88 11.50
C LEU A 12 21.69 5.38 12.66
N THR A 13 22.70 6.16 13.02
CA THR A 13 23.49 5.87 14.24
C THR A 13 22.58 5.93 15.47
N PRO A 14 22.90 5.21 16.55
CA PRO A 14 22.08 5.22 17.77
C PRO A 14 21.78 6.63 18.30
N ALA A 15 22.76 7.55 18.22
CA ALA A 15 22.62 8.93 18.63
C ALA A 15 21.67 9.73 17.71
N ALA A 16 21.82 9.61 16.39
CA ALA A 16 20.94 10.27 15.43
C ALA A 16 19.49 9.76 15.54
N ARG A 17 19.33 8.45 15.76
CA ARG A 17 18.04 7.82 16.04
C ARG A 17 17.41 8.38 17.32
N GLY A 18 18.16 8.44 18.43
CA GLY A 18 17.65 8.98 19.70
C GLY A 18 17.26 10.46 19.62
N ALA A 19 18.01 11.27 18.88
CA ALA A 19 17.68 12.68 18.64
C ALA A 19 16.41 12.83 17.79
N LEU A 20 16.26 12.00 16.75
CA LEU A 20 15.05 11.95 15.92
C LEU A 20 13.83 11.52 16.74
N GLU A 21 13.94 10.42 17.48
CA GLU A 21 12.87 9.93 18.36
C GLU A 21 12.45 11.00 19.38
N THR A 22 13.41 11.71 19.97
CA THR A 22 13.14 12.78 20.94
C THR A 22 12.39 13.95 20.29
N LYS A 23 12.76 14.37 19.07
CA LYS A 23 12.02 15.40 18.32
C LYS A 23 10.64 14.94 17.88
N LEU A 24 10.47 13.65 17.56
CA LEU A 24 9.21 13.08 17.10
C LEU A 24 8.24 12.73 18.24
N ARG A 25 8.71 12.56 19.48
CA ARG A 25 7.85 12.26 20.65
C ARG A 25 6.74 13.29 20.87
N GLY A 26 6.95 14.55 20.49
CA GLY A 26 5.93 15.62 20.55
C GLY A 26 4.91 15.62 19.40
N LEU A 27 5.14 14.83 18.35
CA LEU A 27 4.24 14.64 17.20
C LEU A 27 3.40 13.36 17.31
N ASN A 28 3.57 12.59 18.39
CA ASN A 28 2.90 11.31 18.54
C ASN A 28 1.37 11.50 18.63
N VAL A 29 0.64 10.51 18.14
CA VAL A 29 -0.80 10.44 17.79
C VAL A 29 -1.31 11.17 16.55
N SER A 30 -0.86 12.37 16.18
CA SER A 30 -1.50 13.14 15.09
C SER A 30 -0.76 13.18 13.76
N ALA A 31 0.54 12.81 13.72
CA ALA A 31 1.35 12.93 12.51
C ALA A 31 2.21 11.69 12.23
N PHE A 32 2.40 11.40 10.94
CA PHE A 32 3.34 10.42 10.41
C PHE A 32 4.44 11.16 9.66
N VAL A 33 5.70 10.79 9.91
CA VAL A 33 6.86 11.41 9.26
C VAL A 33 7.47 10.43 8.28
N GLN A 34 7.50 10.82 7.00
CA GLN A 34 8.15 10.07 5.94
C GLN A 34 9.48 10.73 5.59
N CYS A 35 10.59 10.08 5.94
CA CYS A 35 11.92 10.49 5.50
C CYS A 35 12.35 9.67 4.28
N ARG A 36 12.76 10.36 3.22
CA ARG A 36 13.32 9.77 1.99
C ARG A 36 14.64 10.44 1.66
N ALA A 37 15.57 9.68 1.10
CA ALA A 37 16.78 10.26 0.52
C ALA A 37 16.37 11.16 -0.65
N ALA A 38 16.86 12.40 -0.69
CA ALA A 38 16.62 13.34 -1.77
C ALA A 38 17.32 12.88 -3.07
N GLN A 39 18.43 12.16 -2.93
CA GLN A 39 19.23 11.62 -4.01
C GLN A 39 19.91 10.31 -3.61
N ASN A 40 20.22 9.48 -4.61
CA ASN A 40 21.04 8.29 -4.40
C ASN A 40 22.51 8.72 -4.26
N ALA A 41 23.10 8.58 -3.07
CA ALA A 41 24.52 8.83 -2.86
C ALA A 41 25.32 7.52 -2.84
N ALA A 42 26.59 7.58 -3.23
CA ALA A 42 27.51 6.47 -3.09
C ALA A 42 27.82 6.18 -1.60
N VAL A 43 28.18 4.94 -1.29
CA VAL A 43 28.55 4.54 0.07
C VAL A 43 29.72 5.39 0.56
N GLY A 44 29.60 5.93 1.79
CA GLY A 44 30.63 6.79 2.40
C GLY A 44 30.44 8.29 2.16
N PHE A 45 29.49 8.70 1.32
CA PHE A 45 29.16 10.10 1.08
C PHE A 45 27.92 10.54 1.86
N PRO A 46 27.81 11.84 2.21
CA PRO A 46 26.63 12.37 2.87
C PRO A 46 25.37 12.16 2.01
N VAL A 47 24.26 11.84 2.68
CA VAL A 47 22.93 11.69 2.06
C VAL A 47 22.04 12.80 2.59
N ASP A 48 21.48 13.59 1.70
CA ASP A 48 20.42 14.54 2.06
C ASP A 48 19.11 13.80 2.28
N LEU A 49 18.50 14.01 3.44
CA LEU A 49 17.20 13.44 3.80
C LEU A 49 16.15 14.55 3.74
N SER A 50 15.10 14.31 2.96
CA SER A 50 13.87 15.09 3.02
C SER A 50 12.87 14.36 3.89
N CYS A 51 12.30 15.04 4.87
CA CYS A 51 11.27 14.50 5.76
C CYS A 51 9.99 15.33 5.64
N ASP A 52 8.89 14.66 5.29
CA ASP A 52 7.55 15.24 5.22
C ASP A 52 6.74 14.75 6.42
N ALA A 53 6.10 15.66 7.15
CA ALA A 53 5.20 15.34 8.26
C ALA A 53 3.75 15.53 7.79
N ARG A 54 3.00 14.43 7.78
CA ARG A 54 1.59 14.40 7.36
C ARG A 54 0.69 14.03 8.52
N ALA A 55 -0.58 14.44 8.46
CA ALA A 55 -1.56 14.00 9.44
C ALA A 55 -1.72 12.46 9.40
N ASN A 56 -1.70 11.82 10.56
CA ASN A 56 -1.98 10.39 10.73
C ASN A 56 -3.50 10.11 10.73
N ALA A 57 -4.18 10.61 9.71
CA ALA A 57 -5.61 10.46 9.53
C ALA A 57 -5.95 9.06 8.98
N VAL A 58 -7.18 8.61 9.26
CA VAL A 58 -7.73 7.44 8.57
C VAL A 58 -7.95 7.80 7.11
N LEU A 59 -7.29 7.06 6.21
CA LEU A 59 -7.45 7.19 4.76
C LEU A 59 -8.71 6.45 4.30
N TYR A 60 -8.90 5.23 4.80
CA TYR A 60 -10.05 4.37 4.53
C TYR A 60 -10.43 3.62 5.80
N ARG A 61 -11.73 3.50 6.09
CA ARG A 61 -12.23 2.67 7.18
C ARG A 61 -12.15 1.19 6.82
N ALA A 62 -12.06 0.34 7.84
CA ALA A 62 -12.21 -1.11 7.66
C ALA A 62 -13.48 -1.44 6.86
N GLY A 63 -13.35 -2.26 5.83
CA GLY A 63 -14.42 -2.65 4.93
C GLY A 63 -14.89 -1.57 3.93
N GLN A 64 -14.35 -0.36 4.00
CA GLN A 64 -14.62 0.67 2.99
C GLN A 64 -13.94 0.26 1.67
N VAL A 65 -14.71 0.26 0.58
CA VAL A 65 -14.17 0.02 -0.76
C VAL A 65 -13.23 1.16 -1.14
N ILE A 66 -11.99 0.80 -1.44
CA ILE A 66 -10.92 1.73 -1.86
C ILE A 66 -11.08 2.06 -3.34
N ARG A 67 -11.21 1.02 -4.17
CA ARG A 67 -11.43 1.14 -5.62
C ARG A 67 -12.31 0.01 -6.12
N ARG A 68 -13.00 0.26 -7.23
CA ARG A 68 -13.86 -0.69 -7.93
C ARG A 68 -13.57 -0.66 -9.42
N SER A 69 -13.70 -1.80 -10.08
CA SER A 69 -13.61 -1.92 -11.54
C SER A 69 -14.65 -2.92 -12.05
N THR A 70 -15.01 -2.78 -13.32
CA THR A 70 -15.84 -3.75 -14.02
C THR A 70 -14.95 -4.80 -14.67
N VAL A 71 -15.19 -6.06 -14.31
CA VAL A 71 -14.48 -7.23 -14.81
C VAL A 71 -15.35 -7.93 -15.85
N THR A 72 -14.76 -8.29 -16.99
CA THR A 72 -15.44 -9.03 -18.06
C THR A 72 -15.47 -10.51 -17.71
N LEU A 73 -16.66 -11.11 -17.66
CA LEU A 73 -16.84 -12.52 -17.33
C LEU A 73 -16.65 -13.42 -18.57
N GLY A 74 -16.27 -14.68 -18.33
CA GLY A 74 -16.18 -15.72 -19.36
C GLY A 74 -14.77 -16.02 -19.88
N ASP A 75 -13.79 -15.14 -19.66
CA ASP A 75 -12.37 -15.41 -19.93
C ASP A 75 -11.57 -15.32 -18.63
N LEU A 76 -11.14 -16.48 -18.12
CA LEU A 76 -10.42 -16.59 -16.85
C LEU A 76 -9.14 -15.75 -16.84
N ARG A 77 -8.37 -15.76 -17.92
CA ARG A 77 -7.08 -15.06 -17.97
C ARG A 77 -7.31 -13.56 -17.96
N ARG A 78 -8.27 -13.09 -18.75
CA ARG A 78 -8.68 -11.68 -18.77
C ARG A 78 -9.19 -11.22 -17.41
N MET A 79 -9.99 -12.04 -16.72
CA MET A 79 -10.46 -11.72 -15.36
C MET A 79 -9.31 -11.60 -14.37
N GLN A 80 -8.35 -12.53 -14.40
CA GLN A 80 -7.16 -12.50 -13.54
C GLN A 80 -6.33 -11.22 -13.80
N ASP A 81 -6.13 -10.86 -15.07
CA ASP A 81 -5.41 -9.64 -15.44
C ASP A 81 -6.14 -8.38 -14.93
N GLN A 82 -7.46 -8.28 -15.16
CA GLN A 82 -8.27 -7.12 -14.69
C GLN A 82 -8.30 -7.00 -13.16
N ILE A 83 -8.35 -8.11 -12.44
CA ILE A 83 -8.28 -8.12 -10.97
C ILE A 83 -6.88 -7.72 -10.50
N GLY A 84 -5.83 -8.22 -11.16
CA GLY A 84 -4.44 -7.87 -10.88
C GLY A 84 -4.16 -6.38 -11.07
N GLU A 85 -4.65 -5.80 -12.17
CA GLU A 85 -4.58 -4.36 -12.44
C GLU A 85 -5.31 -3.55 -11.36
N LEU A 86 -6.52 -3.97 -10.96
CA LEU A 86 -7.26 -3.31 -9.89
C LEU A 86 -6.49 -3.30 -8.55
N VAL A 87 -5.80 -4.40 -8.20
CA VAL A 87 -4.98 -4.48 -6.99
C VAL A 87 -3.72 -3.60 -7.09
N GLN A 88 -3.10 -3.53 -8.27
CA GLN A 88 -1.95 -2.65 -8.51
C GLN A 88 -2.35 -1.17 -8.38
N ASP A 89 -3.49 -0.79 -8.93
CA ASP A 89 -4.05 0.57 -8.80
C ASP A 89 -4.31 0.95 -7.34
N VAL A 90 -4.89 0.03 -6.56
CA VAL A 90 -5.12 0.23 -5.12
C VAL A 90 -3.79 0.39 -4.38
N THR A 91 -2.82 -0.48 -4.66
CA THR A 91 -1.49 -0.41 -4.05
C THR A 91 -0.81 0.92 -4.36
N LEU A 92 -0.94 1.41 -5.60
CA LEU A 92 -0.42 2.71 -6.00
C LEU A 92 -1.10 3.86 -5.26
N ASP A 93 -2.44 3.89 -5.19
CA ASP A 93 -3.19 4.91 -4.45
C ASP A 93 -2.75 4.95 -2.98
N LEU A 94 -2.68 3.81 -2.31
CA LEU A 94 -2.21 3.71 -0.93
C LEU A 94 -0.76 4.20 -0.77
N THR A 95 0.11 3.86 -1.73
CA THR A 95 1.52 4.29 -1.72
C THR A 95 1.67 5.79 -1.85
N THR A 96 0.89 6.43 -2.72
CA THR A 96 0.89 7.89 -2.86
C THR A 96 0.41 8.62 -1.60
N ARG A 97 -0.47 7.96 -0.81
CA ARG A 97 -1.02 8.47 0.45
C ARG A 97 -0.16 8.16 1.68
N GLY A 98 0.98 7.50 1.48
CA GLY A 98 1.97 7.29 2.55
C GLY A 98 1.93 5.91 3.20
N VAL A 99 1.25 4.93 2.61
CA VAL A 99 1.40 3.51 2.99
C VAL A 99 2.61 2.93 2.24
N PRO A 100 3.64 2.41 2.91
CA PRO A 100 4.74 1.75 2.21
C PRO A 100 4.24 0.56 1.39
N SER A 101 4.73 0.38 0.15
CA SER A 101 4.27 -0.71 -0.74
C SER A 101 4.48 -2.10 -0.13
N GLU A 102 5.54 -2.26 0.66
CA GLU A 102 5.88 -3.49 1.40
C GLU A 102 4.92 -3.79 2.55
N TYR A 103 4.07 -2.82 2.94
CA TYR A 103 3.05 -2.99 3.97
C TYR A 103 1.67 -3.30 3.37
N VAL A 104 1.54 -3.25 2.04
CA VAL A 104 0.30 -3.61 1.33
C VAL A 104 0.39 -5.07 0.94
N GLN A 105 -0.40 -5.91 1.60
CA GLN A 105 -0.63 -7.28 1.20
C GLN A 105 -1.78 -7.30 0.19
N GLY A 106 -1.48 -7.73 -1.03
CA GLY A 106 -2.47 -7.93 -2.08
C GLY A 106 -3.31 -9.18 -1.85
N LEU A 107 -4.15 -9.52 -2.84
CA LEU A 107 -4.97 -10.73 -2.80
C LEU A 107 -4.07 -11.98 -2.84
N ASP A 108 -4.19 -12.84 -1.84
CA ASP A 108 -3.55 -14.15 -1.88
C ASP A 108 -4.35 -15.14 -2.73
N VAL A 109 -3.78 -16.33 -2.96
CA VAL A 109 -4.45 -17.40 -3.72
C VAL A 109 -5.76 -17.84 -3.05
N GLY A 110 -5.82 -17.79 -1.72
CA GLY A 110 -6.99 -18.13 -0.93
C GLY A 110 -8.14 -17.14 -1.09
N GLU A 111 -7.87 -15.90 -1.48
CA GLU A 111 -8.89 -14.90 -1.80
C GLU A 111 -9.23 -14.86 -3.30
N LEU A 112 -8.22 -15.03 -4.15
CA LEU A 112 -8.37 -14.94 -5.60
C LEU A 112 -9.19 -16.11 -6.16
N VAL A 113 -8.95 -17.34 -5.69
CA VAL A 113 -9.67 -18.52 -6.18
C VAL A 113 -11.18 -18.42 -5.86
N PRO A 114 -11.61 -18.18 -4.61
CA PRO A 114 -13.03 -18.02 -4.32
C PRO A 114 -13.68 -16.80 -4.98
N LEU A 115 -12.92 -15.73 -5.25
CA LEU A 115 -13.43 -14.61 -6.05
C LEU A 115 -13.74 -15.06 -7.47
N ILE A 116 -12.80 -15.72 -8.15
CA ILE A 116 -12.95 -16.20 -9.51
C ILE A 116 -14.10 -17.21 -9.61
N THR A 117 -14.21 -18.16 -8.68
CA THR A 117 -15.33 -19.11 -8.64
C THR A 117 -16.67 -18.37 -8.60
N ARG A 118 -16.82 -17.41 -7.68
CA ARG A 118 -18.05 -16.60 -7.56
C ARG A 118 -18.36 -15.75 -8.80
N LEU A 119 -17.33 -15.28 -9.51
CA LEU A 119 -17.48 -14.52 -10.74
C LEU A 119 -17.89 -15.42 -11.92
N ASN A 120 -17.38 -16.64 -11.99
CA ASN A 120 -17.77 -17.63 -13.00
C ASN A 120 -19.22 -18.08 -12.84
N ASP A 121 -19.70 -18.18 -11.59
CA ASP A 121 -21.08 -18.59 -11.30
C ASP A 121 -22.09 -17.45 -11.51
N ARG A 122 -21.63 -16.21 -11.74
CA ARG A 122 -22.51 -15.06 -11.95
C ARG A 122 -23.13 -15.09 -13.35
N PRO A 123 -24.44 -14.85 -13.49
CA PRO A 123 -25.05 -14.66 -14.79
C PRO A 123 -24.61 -13.32 -15.41
N GLY A 124 -24.39 -13.30 -16.73
CA GLY A 124 -24.04 -12.10 -17.50
C GLY A 124 -22.62 -12.12 -18.07
N THR A 125 -22.21 -11.00 -18.66
CA THR A 125 -20.91 -10.84 -19.34
C THR A 125 -19.93 -9.94 -18.60
N ALA A 126 -20.36 -9.32 -17.49
CA ALA A 126 -19.53 -8.44 -16.67
C ALA A 126 -20.02 -8.41 -15.22
N ALA A 127 -19.09 -8.15 -14.28
CA ALA A 127 -19.38 -7.95 -12.87
C ALA A 127 -18.52 -6.82 -12.29
N VAL A 128 -19.07 -6.09 -11.31
CA VAL A 128 -18.30 -5.11 -10.54
C VAL A 128 -17.55 -5.83 -9.42
N VAL A 129 -16.25 -5.55 -9.31
CA VAL A 129 -15.38 -6.01 -8.22
C VAL A 129 -14.79 -4.79 -7.52
N GLY A 130 -14.91 -4.76 -6.19
CA GLY A 130 -14.26 -3.79 -5.32
C GLY A 130 -13.07 -4.42 -4.58
N ILE A 131 -12.13 -3.58 -4.15
CA ILE A 131 -11.09 -3.95 -3.19
C ILE A 131 -11.27 -3.09 -1.95
N ALA A 132 -11.26 -3.73 -0.79
CA ALA A 132 -11.33 -3.08 0.52
C ALA A 132 -10.18 -3.57 1.41
N ALA A 133 -9.98 -2.91 2.55
CA ALA A 133 -9.02 -3.32 3.56
C ALA A 133 -9.73 -3.89 4.80
N ARG A 134 -9.17 -4.92 5.41
CA ARG A 134 -9.74 -5.55 6.62
C ARG A 134 -9.72 -4.65 7.86
N THR A 135 -8.77 -3.73 7.91
CA THR A 135 -8.55 -2.79 9.02
C THR A 135 -8.55 -1.35 8.52
N ASP A 136 -8.73 -0.39 9.44
CA ASP A 136 -8.56 1.03 9.13
C ASP A 136 -7.17 1.27 8.51
N VAL A 137 -7.15 1.94 7.37
CA VAL A 137 -5.93 2.26 6.63
C VAL A 137 -5.45 3.65 7.03
N ARG A 138 -4.18 3.75 7.41
CA ARG A 138 -3.51 4.99 7.78
C ARG A 138 -2.13 5.05 7.12
N PRO A 139 -1.50 6.23 7.00
CA PRO A 139 -0.11 6.29 6.59
C PRO A 139 0.77 5.38 7.48
N GLY A 140 1.63 4.57 6.86
CA GLY A 140 2.48 3.61 7.57
C GLY A 140 1.80 2.38 8.18
N SER A 141 0.47 2.19 8.03
CA SER A 141 -0.19 0.97 8.52
C SER A 141 0.06 -0.23 7.60
N ARG A 142 0.05 -1.45 8.15
CA ARG A 142 -0.12 -2.65 7.34
C ARG A 142 -1.53 -2.73 6.82
N VAL A 143 -1.68 -3.09 5.56
CA VAL A 143 -2.95 -3.16 4.85
C VAL A 143 -3.11 -4.56 4.28
N ASP A 144 -4.14 -5.26 4.75
CA ASP A 144 -4.56 -6.54 4.20
C ASP A 144 -5.77 -6.30 3.30
N LEU A 145 -5.57 -6.42 1.99
CA LEU A 145 -6.58 -6.19 0.98
C LEU A 145 -7.42 -7.44 0.80
N TYR A 146 -8.72 -7.27 0.56
CA TYR A 146 -9.61 -8.36 0.19
C TYR A 146 -10.63 -7.90 -0.86
N PRO A 147 -11.18 -8.83 -1.67
CA PRO A 147 -12.10 -8.48 -2.72
C PRO A 147 -13.53 -8.43 -2.20
N VAL A 148 -14.29 -7.45 -2.68
CA VAL A 148 -15.70 -7.23 -2.36
C VAL A 148 -16.51 -7.34 -3.63
N LEU A 149 -17.54 -8.20 -3.60
CA LEU A 149 -18.56 -8.27 -4.65
C LEU A 149 -19.79 -7.53 -4.12
N PRO A 150 -20.13 -6.34 -4.65
CA PRO A 150 -21.39 -5.67 -4.34
C PRO A 150 -22.59 -6.43 -4.92
#